data_AF-A0A517TSG7-F1
#
_entry.id   AF-A0A517TSG7-F1
#
_cell.length_a   1.000
_cell.length_b   1.000
_cell.length_c   1.000
_cell.angle_alpha   90.00
_cell.angle_beta   90.00
_cell.angle_gamma   90.00
#
_symmetry.space_group_name_H-M   'P 1'
#
loop_
_entity.id
_entity.type
_entity.pdbx_description
1 polymer ?
#
loop_
_entity_poly.entity_id
_entity_poly.type
_entity_poly.pdbx_seq_one_letter_code
_entity_poly.pdbx_strand_id
1 'polypeptide(L)'
;MKTLLRLTAICLLLVQSSLLRAEEHHDHDGHQHDHDASGAEAAAKIQDNLAKLADEERQLALAQRYCPIMPEVLLGEIGAPVKVDVDGHTVIVCCKGCAKQALADPAATLNALSTIQDRVAAAAEIEASLAAMEPQDRDAAKAQGFCPVMTESALGSMGQPVKVDVAGEAVFVCCKGCGKKAQANAEKTLATVATLKKQVAQAQVVEASFAALAPTDRGPARAQGFCAVMTDNPLGSMGAPVKVKLGDKNVFLCCAGCRAKALANVEQTLAAAAELHRKAAAEAGK
;
A
#
# COMPACT_ATOMS: atom_id res chain seq x y z
N MET A 1 -41.74 -38.63 -14.53
CA MET A 1 -41.41 -39.44 -13.34
C MET A 1 -40.10 -38.87 -12.80
N LYS A 2 -40.07 -37.84 -11.92
CA LYS A 2 -40.42 -37.80 -10.48
C LYS A 2 -39.81 -38.93 -9.67
N THR A 3 -38.63 -38.71 -9.06
CA THR A 3 -38.28 -38.95 -7.63
C THR A 3 -36.82 -38.49 -7.41
N LEU A 4 -36.62 -37.35 -6.72
CA LEU A 4 -36.21 -37.18 -5.31
C LEU A 4 -34.69 -37.42 -5.07
N LEU A 5 -33.85 -36.45 -4.67
CA LEU A 5 -33.83 -35.46 -3.57
C LEU A 5 -32.98 -35.94 -2.37
N ARG A 6 -31.82 -35.26 -2.21
CA ARG A 6 -31.10 -34.81 -0.99
C ARG A 6 -30.97 -35.73 0.23
N LEU A 7 -29.73 -35.83 0.75
CA LEU A 7 -29.36 -35.70 2.18
C LEU A 7 -27.85 -35.38 2.24
N THR A 8 -27.44 -34.12 2.43
CA THR A 8 -27.15 -33.39 3.68
C THR A 8 -25.86 -33.77 4.40
N ALA A 9 -25.03 -32.73 4.57
CA ALA A 9 -23.89 -32.59 5.46
C ALA A 9 -24.11 -33.07 6.91
N ILE A 10 -23.03 -33.48 7.57
CA ILE A 10 -22.68 -33.58 9.01
C ILE A 10 -21.34 -34.37 9.00
N CYS A 11 -20.21 -34.04 9.66
CA CYS A 11 -20.02 -33.44 10.96
C CYS A 11 -18.64 -32.76 11.07
N LEU A 12 -18.65 -31.61 11.72
CA LEU A 12 -17.54 -30.90 12.33
C LEU A 12 -17.02 -31.67 13.56
N LEU A 13 -15.78 -31.38 13.99
CA LEU A 13 -15.17 -31.63 15.32
C LEU A 13 -14.47 -32.98 15.54
N LEU A 14 -13.14 -32.95 15.57
CA LEU A 14 -12.35 -33.52 16.67
C LEU A 14 -11.15 -32.61 16.96
N VAL A 15 -11.30 -31.79 17.99
CA VAL A 15 -10.21 -31.09 18.71
C VAL A 15 -9.95 -31.89 19.99
N GLN A 16 -8.69 -31.88 20.43
CA GLN A 16 -8.15 -32.28 21.74
C GLN A 16 -7.55 -33.69 21.86
N SER A 17 -6.22 -33.72 21.80
CA SER A 17 -5.28 -34.46 22.68
C SER A 17 -3.88 -34.13 22.15
N SER A 18 -3.08 -33.28 22.79
CA SER A 18 -2.10 -33.75 23.78
C SER A 18 -1.44 -32.53 24.43
N LEU A 19 -1.48 -32.48 25.76
CA LEU A 19 -0.76 -31.53 26.59
C LEU A 19 0.08 -32.35 27.59
N LEU A 20 1.26 -31.82 27.90
CA LEU A 20 2.34 -32.28 28.79
C LEU A 20 3.41 -33.20 28.18
N ARG A 21 4.56 -32.59 27.87
CA ARG A 21 5.74 -32.68 28.74
C ARG A 21 6.67 -31.49 28.49
N ALA A 22 7.02 -30.79 29.57
CA ALA A 22 8.02 -29.74 29.61
C ALA A 22 9.32 -30.33 30.18
N GLU A 23 10.46 -30.02 29.58
CA GLU A 23 11.78 -30.06 30.20
C GLU A 23 12.65 -28.98 29.52
N GLU A 24 13.30 -28.19 30.35
CA GLU A 24 13.89 -26.88 30.07
C GLU A 24 15.17 -26.96 29.24
N HIS A 25 15.25 -26.14 28.18
CA HIS A 25 16.51 -25.71 27.59
C HIS A 25 16.46 -24.20 27.35
N HIS A 26 17.55 -23.54 27.74
CA HIS A 26 17.76 -22.10 27.61
C HIS A 26 17.63 -21.64 26.15
N ASP A 27 16.58 -20.88 25.87
CA ASP A 27 16.43 -20.12 24.63
C ASP A 27 16.99 -18.71 24.82
N HIS A 28 17.92 -18.33 23.92
CA HIS A 28 18.16 -16.94 23.62
C HIS A 28 16.98 -16.46 22.75
N ASP A 29 16.14 -15.60 23.32
CA ASP A 29 14.99 -14.95 22.67
C ASP A 29 15.45 -14.12 21.45
N GLY A 30 15.64 -14.80 20.32
CA GLY A 30 15.52 -14.20 19.00
C GLY A 30 14.05 -14.15 18.67
N HIS A 31 13.40 -13.02 18.94
CA HIS A 31 12.05 -12.74 18.43
C HIS A 31 12.08 -12.75 16.90
N GLN A 32 11.81 -13.92 16.33
CA GLN A 32 11.44 -14.09 14.94
C GLN A 32 10.05 -13.46 14.79
N HIS A 33 10.00 -12.19 14.37
CA HIS A 33 8.73 -11.57 14.00
C HIS A 33 8.31 -12.14 12.64
N ASP A 34 7.31 -13.01 12.66
CA ASP A 34 6.63 -13.48 11.44
C ASP A 34 6.01 -12.28 10.71
N HIS A 35 6.68 -11.80 9.66
CA HIS A 35 6.29 -10.59 8.93
C HIS A 35 4.96 -10.75 8.18
N ASP A 36 4.54 -11.98 7.86
CA ASP A 36 3.36 -12.27 7.05
C ASP A 36 2.02 -12.11 7.81
N ALA A 37 2.01 -12.26 9.13
CA ALA A 37 0.78 -12.15 9.93
C ALA A 37 0.28 -10.69 10.02
N SER A 38 1.21 -9.73 9.96
CA SER A 38 0.91 -8.32 10.23
C SER A 38 0.05 -7.64 9.16
N GLY A 39 0.20 -8.02 7.89
CA GLY A 39 -0.59 -7.50 6.77
C GLY A 39 -2.03 -8.02 6.76
N ALA A 40 -2.24 -9.32 6.96
CA ALA A 40 -3.57 -9.92 7.02
C ALA A 40 -4.37 -9.39 8.22
N GLU A 41 -3.72 -9.21 9.37
CA GLU A 41 -4.34 -8.60 10.55
C GLU A 41 -4.74 -7.13 10.30
N ALA A 42 -3.90 -6.35 9.61
CA ALA A 42 -4.24 -4.98 9.24
C ALA A 42 -5.45 -4.92 8.28
N ALA A 43 -5.53 -5.82 7.31
CA ALA A 43 -6.66 -5.92 6.40
C ALA A 43 -7.96 -6.30 7.12
N ALA A 44 -7.91 -7.26 8.05
CA ALA A 44 -9.06 -7.66 8.86
C ALA A 44 -9.60 -6.49 9.71
N LYS A 45 -8.71 -5.73 10.36
CA LYS A 45 -9.11 -4.55 11.15
C LYS A 45 -9.78 -3.46 10.32
N ILE A 46 -9.34 -3.25 9.08
CA ILE A 46 -10.00 -2.33 8.15
C ILE A 46 -11.43 -2.80 7.87
N GLN A 47 -11.63 -4.08 7.57
CA GLN A 47 -12.96 -4.65 7.34
C GLN A 47 -13.87 -4.52 8.56
N ASP A 48 -13.36 -4.82 9.76
CA ASP A 48 -14.11 -4.66 11.03
C ASP A 48 -14.54 -3.20 11.26
N ASN A 49 -13.69 -2.25 10.89
CA ASN A 49 -14.01 -0.83 11.01
C ASN A 49 -15.04 -0.37 9.97
N LEU A 50 -14.95 -0.88 8.74
CA LEU A 50 -15.93 -0.60 7.68
C LEU A 50 -17.28 -1.24 7.97
N ALA A 51 -17.32 -2.43 8.58
CA ALA A 51 -18.55 -3.13 8.95
C ALA A 51 -19.41 -2.38 9.97
N LYS A 52 -18.86 -1.37 10.65
CA LYS A 52 -19.58 -0.50 11.58
C LYS A 52 -20.42 0.58 10.88
N LEU A 53 -20.22 0.78 9.57
CA LEU A 53 -20.95 1.77 8.78
C LEU A 53 -22.26 1.17 8.26
N ALA A 54 -23.25 2.05 8.05
CA ALA A 54 -24.45 1.69 7.28
C ALA A 54 -24.06 1.20 5.88
N ASP A 55 -24.87 0.33 5.27
CA ASP A 55 -24.51 -0.35 4.03
C ASP A 55 -24.11 0.62 2.90
N GLU A 56 -24.89 1.68 2.69
CA GLU A 56 -24.62 2.71 1.69
C GLU A 56 -23.29 3.44 1.95
N GLU A 57 -23.04 3.81 3.21
CA GLU A 57 -21.80 4.50 3.63
C GLU A 57 -20.59 3.59 3.50
N ARG A 58 -20.77 2.31 3.82
CA ARG A 58 -19.73 1.28 3.69
C ARG A 58 -19.37 1.06 2.22
N GLN A 59 -20.36 1.00 1.33
CA GLN A 59 -20.10 0.89 -0.12
C GLN A 59 -19.38 2.13 -0.65
N LEU A 60 -19.78 3.32 -0.21
CA LEU A 60 -19.09 4.55 -0.59
C LEU A 60 -17.64 4.56 -0.08
N ALA A 61 -17.40 4.13 1.16
CA ALA A 61 -16.05 4.04 1.73
C ALA A 61 -15.17 3.03 0.96
N LEU A 62 -15.73 1.89 0.56
CA LEU A 62 -15.05 0.89 -0.26
C LEU A 62 -14.71 1.41 -1.65
N ALA A 63 -15.63 2.17 -2.27
CA ALA A 63 -15.40 2.79 -3.57
C ALA A 63 -14.36 3.93 -3.50
N GLN A 64 -14.41 4.75 -2.46
CA GLN A 64 -13.51 5.89 -2.28
C GLN A 64 -12.10 5.45 -1.87
N ARG A 65 -11.98 4.39 -1.06
CA ARG A 65 -10.75 3.77 -0.53
C ARG A 65 -9.88 4.63 0.39
N TYR A 66 -9.64 5.89 0.05
CA TYR A 66 -8.71 6.80 0.75
C TYR A 66 -9.43 8.00 1.33
N CYS A 67 -8.87 8.61 2.38
CA CYS A 67 -9.39 9.85 2.94
C CYS A 67 -8.93 11.07 2.11
N PRO A 68 -9.81 11.98 1.67
CA PRO A 68 -9.42 13.16 0.90
C PRO A 68 -8.61 14.19 1.68
N ILE A 69 -8.65 14.14 3.02
CA ILE A 69 -7.82 14.99 3.89
C ILE A 69 -6.45 14.36 4.15
N MET A 70 -6.35 13.04 4.07
CA MET A 70 -5.12 12.28 4.27
C MET A 70 -5.05 11.19 3.18
N PRO A 71 -4.60 11.53 1.96
CA PRO A 71 -4.71 10.65 0.79
C PRO A 71 -3.84 9.39 0.86
N GLU A 72 -2.97 9.29 1.87
CA GLU A 72 -2.12 8.13 2.18
C GLU A 72 -2.72 7.19 3.24
N VAL A 73 -3.93 7.48 3.72
CA VAL A 73 -4.62 6.70 4.76
C VAL A 73 -5.85 6.02 4.16
N LEU A 74 -5.92 4.69 4.31
CA LEU A 74 -7.08 3.91 3.90
C LEU A 74 -8.26 4.16 4.86
N LEU A 75 -9.46 4.25 4.29
CA LEU A 75 -10.69 4.32 5.07
C LEU A 75 -10.86 3.00 5.84
N GLY A 76 -10.97 3.10 7.16
CA GLY A 76 -11.00 1.94 8.07
C GLY A 76 -9.67 1.66 8.76
N GLU A 77 -8.55 2.26 8.33
CA GLU A 77 -7.23 1.99 8.90
C GLU A 77 -7.09 2.53 10.32
N ILE A 78 -7.62 3.72 10.58
CA ILE A 78 -7.51 4.41 11.89
C ILE A 78 -8.84 4.44 12.66
N GLY A 79 -9.73 3.48 12.39
CA GLY A 79 -11.05 3.37 12.99
C GLY A 79 -12.19 3.45 11.96
N ALA A 80 -13.43 3.43 12.46
CA ALA A 80 -14.62 3.56 11.62
C ALA A 80 -14.64 4.93 10.93
N PRO A 81 -14.72 4.98 9.58
CA PRO A 81 -14.82 6.25 8.87
C PRO A 81 -16.09 7.03 9.20
N VAL A 82 -16.05 8.33 8.92
CA VAL A 82 -17.12 9.29 9.20
C VAL A 82 -17.65 9.83 7.89
N LYS A 83 -18.97 9.79 7.70
CA LYS A 83 -19.67 10.48 6.60
C LYS A 83 -19.75 11.98 6.87
N VAL A 84 -19.49 12.78 5.85
CA VAL A 84 -19.56 14.25 5.88
C VAL A 84 -20.25 14.73 4.61
N ASP A 85 -21.17 15.68 4.74
CA ASP A 85 -21.70 16.42 3.58
C ASP A 85 -20.80 17.63 3.33
N VAL A 86 -20.22 17.72 2.13
CA VAL A 86 -19.32 18.79 1.70
C VAL A 86 -19.92 19.41 0.45
N ASP A 87 -20.55 20.58 0.59
CA ASP A 87 -21.28 21.27 -0.48
C ASP A 87 -22.24 20.34 -1.25
N GLY A 88 -23.03 19.54 -0.53
CA GLY A 88 -24.00 18.61 -1.12
C GLY A 88 -23.41 17.31 -1.68
N HIS A 89 -22.09 17.09 -1.53
CA HIS A 89 -21.43 15.83 -1.88
C HIS A 89 -21.20 15.00 -0.61
N THR A 90 -21.58 13.73 -0.66
CA THR A 90 -21.27 12.80 0.43
C THR A 90 -19.82 12.36 0.33
N VAL A 91 -19.03 12.68 1.36
CA VAL A 91 -17.61 12.37 1.45
C VAL A 91 -17.36 11.51 2.69
N ILE A 92 -16.57 10.44 2.56
CA ILE A 92 -16.15 9.64 3.70
C ILE A 92 -14.74 10.07 4.15
N VAL A 93 -14.55 10.38 5.42
CA VAL A 93 -13.24 10.75 5.98
C VAL A 93 -12.84 9.78 7.09
N CYS A 94 -11.54 9.65 7.34
CA CYS A 94 -11.03 8.64 8.27
C CYS A 94 -11.29 8.96 9.76
N CYS A 95 -11.55 10.22 10.14
CA CYS A 95 -11.83 10.60 11.53
C CYS A 95 -12.59 11.93 11.67
N LYS A 96 -13.05 12.22 12.90
CA LYS A 96 -13.76 13.48 13.24
C LYS A 96 -12.92 14.73 13.01
N GLY A 97 -11.60 14.65 13.15
CA GLY A 97 -10.68 15.76 12.86
C GLY A 97 -10.73 16.13 11.38
N CYS A 98 -10.60 15.13 10.50
CA CYS A 98 -10.73 15.31 9.06
C CYS A 98 -12.12 15.80 8.65
N ALA A 99 -13.19 15.42 9.37
CA ALA A 99 -14.52 15.95 9.10
C ALA A 99 -14.60 17.47 9.29
N LYS A 100 -13.98 18.00 10.35
CA LYS A 100 -13.89 19.45 10.57
C LYS A 100 -13.06 20.13 9.49
N GLN A 101 -11.95 19.52 9.06
CA GLN A 101 -11.10 20.07 8.00
C GLN A 101 -11.81 20.07 6.65
N ALA A 102 -12.58 19.02 6.35
CA ALA A 102 -13.35 18.91 5.11
C ALA A 102 -14.37 20.04 4.94
N LEU A 103 -15.04 20.40 6.04
CA LEU A 103 -16.01 21.50 6.07
C LEU A 103 -15.34 22.89 6.06
N ALA A 104 -14.09 22.99 6.51
CA ALA A 104 -13.35 24.26 6.55
C ALA A 104 -12.81 24.66 5.17
N ASP A 105 -12.51 23.69 4.31
CA ASP A 105 -12.11 23.91 2.92
C ASP A 105 -12.80 22.90 1.98
N PRO A 106 -14.08 23.15 1.63
CA PRO A 106 -14.86 22.26 0.77
C PRO A 106 -14.21 22.07 -0.61
N ALA A 107 -13.72 23.15 -1.21
CA ALA A 107 -13.12 23.11 -2.54
C ALA A 107 -11.87 22.22 -2.58
N ALA A 108 -10.94 22.37 -1.62
CA ALA A 108 -9.77 21.50 -1.54
C ALA A 108 -10.16 20.03 -1.31
N THR A 109 -11.19 19.79 -0.49
CA THR A 109 -11.68 18.43 -0.20
C THR A 109 -12.26 17.75 -1.43
N LEU A 110 -13.10 18.45 -2.20
CA LEU A 110 -13.70 17.91 -3.42
C LEU A 110 -12.67 17.69 -4.52
N ASN A 111 -11.66 18.56 -4.63
CA ASN A 111 -10.54 18.35 -5.55
C ASN A 111 -9.73 17.10 -5.18
N ALA A 112 -9.37 16.95 -3.90
CA ALA A 112 -8.66 15.76 -3.43
C ALA A 112 -9.48 14.47 -3.60
N LEU A 113 -10.80 14.55 -3.40
CA LEU A 113 -11.71 13.43 -3.66
C LEU A 113 -11.71 13.03 -5.14
N SER A 114 -11.77 13.99 -6.06
CA SER A 114 -11.68 13.72 -7.51
C SER A 114 -10.37 13.02 -7.87
N THR A 115 -9.23 13.52 -7.37
CA THR A 115 -7.92 12.89 -7.60
C THR A 115 -7.87 11.46 -7.07
N ILE A 116 -8.45 11.20 -5.89
CA ILE A 116 -8.56 9.86 -5.34
C ILE A 116 -9.42 8.97 -6.25
N GLN A 117 -10.56 9.46 -6.72
CA GLN A 117 -11.46 8.71 -7.61
C GLN A 117 -10.76 8.33 -8.92
N ASP A 118 -10.03 9.25 -9.55
CA ASP A 118 -9.24 8.98 -10.75
C ASP A 118 -8.18 7.90 -10.50
N ARG A 119 -7.47 8.01 -9.36
CA ARG A 119 -6.44 7.05 -8.97
C ARG A 119 -7.00 5.66 -8.69
N VAL A 120 -8.17 5.58 -8.06
CA VAL A 120 -8.88 4.31 -7.80
C VAL A 120 -9.42 3.70 -9.09
N ALA A 121 -9.99 4.52 -9.98
CA ALA A 121 -10.46 4.07 -11.29
C ALA A 121 -9.31 3.50 -12.13
N ALA A 122 -8.18 4.21 -12.23
CA ALA A 122 -6.99 3.74 -12.93
C ALA A 122 -6.45 2.42 -12.35
N ALA A 123 -6.43 2.29 -11.02
CA ALA A 123 -6.03 1.03 -10.38
C ALA A 123 -6.99 -0.13 -10.71
N ALA A 124 -8.31 0.12 -10.74
CA ALA A 124 -9.29 -0.88 -11.10
C ALA A 124 -9.16 -1.33 -12.58
N GLU A 125 -8.87 -0.40 -13.49
CA GLU A 125 -8.61 -0.71 -14.90
C GLU A 125 -7.35 -1.56 -15.09
N ILE A 126 -6.28 -1.27 -14.34
CA ILE A 126 -5.06 -2.07 -14.32
C ILE A 126 -5.37 -3.48 -13.80
N GLU A 127 -6.08 -3.60 -12.68
CA GLU A 127 -6.45 -4.89 -12.10
C GLU A 127 -7.29 -5.72 -13.06
N ALA A 128 -8.28 -5.12 -13.73
CA ALA A 128 -9.11 -5.78 -14.73
C ALA A 128 -8.27 -6.24 -15.95
N SER A 129 -7.36 -5.40 -16.44
CA SER A 129 -6.47 -5.71 -17.56
C SER A 129 -5.54 -6.88 -17.25
N LEU A 130 -5.02 -6.94 -16.03
CA LEU A 130 -4.18 -8.04 -15.55
C LEU A 130 -5.00 -9.31 -15.31
N ALA A 131 -6.23 -9.20 -14.80
CA ALA A 131 -7.11 -10.33 -14.53
C ALA A 131 -7.50 -11.12 -15.80
N ALA A 132 -7.53 -10.46 -16.96
CA ALA A 132 -7.77 -11.08 -18.27
C ALA A 132 -6.60 -11.95 -18.79
N MET A 133 -5.44 -11.91 -18.13
CA MET A 133 -4.27 -12.70 -18.51
C MET A 133 -4.28 -14.09 -17.85
N GLU A 134 -3.58 -15.04 -18.50
CA GLU A 134 -3.25 -16.33 -17.89
C GLU A 134 -2.55 -16.15 -16.54
N PRO A 135 -2.85 -16.98 -15.51
CA PRO A 135 -2.36 -16.76 -14.15
C PRO A 135 -0.84 -16.56 -14.03
N GLN A 136 -0.06 -17.41 -14.69
CA GLN A 136 1.40 -17.32 -14.65
C GLN A 136 1.91 -16.02 -15.31
N ASP A 137 1.31 -15.62 -16.42
CA ASP A 137 1.69 -14.41 -17.14
C ASP A 137 1.28 -13.15 -16.38
N ARG A 138 0.10 -13.18 -15.75
CA ARG A 138 -0.36 -12.14 -14.84
C ARG A 138 0.61 -11.94 -13.68
N ASP A 139 1.04 -13.02 -13.03
CA ASP A 139 1.93 -12.93 -11.87
C ASP A 139 3.33 -12.45 -12.27
N ALA A 140 3.83 -12.88 -13.43
CA ALA A 140 5.08 -12.37 -13.99
C ALA A 140 4.98 -10.88 -14.39
N ALA A 141 3.86 -10.45 -14.97
CA ALA A 141 3.60 -9.04 -15.27
C ALA A 141 3.49 -8.20 -13.98
N LYS A 142 2.83 -8.69 -12.94
CA LYS A 142 2.77 -8.03 -11.62
C LYS A 142 4.16 -7.90 -10.98
N ALA A 143 4.96 -8.96 -11.02
CA ALA A 143 6.33 -8.92 -10.51
C ALA A 143 7.20 -7.93 -11.28
N GLN A 144 6.96 -7.74 -12.57
CA GLN A 144 7.65 -6.74 -13.38
C GLN A 144 7.13 -5.32 -13.13
N GLY A 145 5.83 -5.14 -12.94
CA GLY A 145 5.16 -3.88 -12.58
C GLY A 145 5.04 -2.85 -13.71
N PHE A 146 6.11 -2.62 -14.48
CA PHE A 146 6.19 -1.56 -15.50
C PHE A 146 6.70 -2.07 -16.85
N CYS A 147 6.43 -1.33 -17.91
CA CYS A 147 6.96 -1.62 -19.24
C CYS A 147 8.46 -1.28 -19.31
N PRO A 148 9.34 -2.19 -19.79
CA PRO A 148 10.78 -1.93 -19.86
C PRO A 148 11.19 -0.98 -21.00
N VAL A 149 10.25 -0.65 -21.89
CA VAL A 149 10.43 0.32 -22.98
C VAL A 149 9.90 1.70 -22.57
N MET A 150 8.84 1.74 -21.77
CA MET A 150 8.24 2.95 -21.20
C MET A 150 8.14 2.75 -19.69
N THR A 151 9.24 3.01 -18.98
CA THR A 151 9.42 2.64 -17.57
C THR A 151 8.48 3.34 -16.59
N GLU A 152 7.78 4.37 -17.05
CA GLU A 152 6.74 5.08 -16.28
C GLU A 152 5.34 4.52 -16.52
N SER A 153 5.16 3.62 -17.49
CA SER A 153 3.87 3.00 -17.80
C SER A 153 3.71 1.70 -17.02
N ALA A 154 2.83 1.70 -16.01
CA ALA A 154 2.43 0.50 -15.29
C ALA A 154 1.82 -0.54 -16.24
N LEU A 155 2.16 -1.81 -16.06
CA LEU A 155 1.56 -2.89 -16.84
C LEU A 155 0.08 -3.03 -16.47
N GLY A 156 -0.78 -2.91 -17.47
CA GLY A 156 -2.24 -2.86 -17.31
C GLY A 156 -2.83 -1.47 -17.55
N SER A 157 -2.04 -0.39 -17.48
CA SER A 157 -2.56 0.98 -17.67
C SER A 157 -2.88 1.32 -19.12
N MET A 158 -2.43 0.49 -20.06
CA MET A 158 -2.70 0.61 -21.49
C MET A 158 -3.48 -0.61 -22.02
N GLY A 159 -4.30 -1.20 -21.14
CA GLY A 159 -4.98 -2.47 -21.38
C GLY A 159 -4.10 -3.67 -21.07
N GLN A 160 -4.53 -4.85 -21.52
CA GLN A 160 -3.84 -6.12 -21.26
C GLN A 160 -2.39 -6.08 -21.76
N PRO A 161 -1.39 -6.29 -20.89
CA PRO A 161 0.02 -6.37 -21.27
C PRO A 161 0.31 -7.38 -22.38
N VAL A 162 1.21 -7.01 -23.28
CA VAL A 162 1.66 -7.91 -24.36
C VAL A 162 2.88 -8.69 -23.89
N LYS A 163 2.79 -10.02 -23.91
CA LYS A 163 3.93 -10.92 -23.69
C LYS A 163 4.79 -10.97 -24.95
N VAL A 164 6.09 -10.81 -24.78
CA VAL A 164 7.09 -10.77 -25.85
C VAL A 164 8.25 -11.67 -25.44
N ASP A 165 8.65 -12.58 -26.33
CA ASP A 165 9.90 -13.32 -26.17
C ASP A 165 11.08 -12.41 -26.52
N VAL A 166 11.98 -12.22 -25.56
CA VAL A 166 13.21 -11.43 -25.70
C VAL A 166 14.38 -12.33 -25.31
N ALA A 167 15.08 -12.86 -26.32
CA ALA A 167 16.18 -13.80 -26.14
C ALA A 167 15.82 -15.02 -25.27
N GLY A 168 14.61 -15.56 -25.44
CA GLY A 168 14.12 -16.72 -24.69
C GLY A 168 13.53 -16.42 -23.30
N GLU A 169 13.51 -15.15 -22.87
CA GLU A 169 12.80 -14.72 -21.65
C GLU A 169 11.48 -14.05 -22.00
N ALA A 170 10.43 -14.37 -21.23
CA ALA A 170 9.13 -13.73 -21.34
C ALA A 170 9.17 -12.33 -20.69
N VAL A 171 8.98 -11.30 -21.51
CA VAL A 171 8.93 -9.89 -21.11
C VAL A 171 7.54 -9.32 -21.40
N PHE A 172 7.00 -8.52 -20.49
CA PHE A 172 5.71 -7.86 -20.68
C PHE A 172 5.90 -6.40 -21.08
N VAL A 173 5.14 -5.92 -22.06
CA VAL A 173 5.15 -4.52 -22.48
C VAL A 173 3.74 -3.94 -22.48
N CYS A 174 3.64 -2.62 -22.29
CA CYS A 174 2.35 -1.94 -22.19
C CYS A 174 1.53 -1.96 -23.49
N CYS A 175 2.18 -2.08 -24.66
CA CYS A 175 1.48 -2.06 -25.94
C CYS A 175 2.26 -2.78 -27.05
N LYS A 176 1.58 -3.12 -28.15
CA LYS A 176 2.18 -3.79 -29.32
C LYS A 176 3.37 -3.02 -29.90
N GLY A 177 3.34 -1.68 -29.85
CA GLY A 177 4.42 -0.82 -30.34
C GLY A 177 5.73 -0.98 -29.57
N CYS A 178 5.68 -1.36 -28.29
CA CYS A 178 6.85 -1.60 -27.47
C CYS A 178 7.51 -2.95 -27.74
N GLY A 179 6.78 -3.95 -28.25
CA GLY A 179 7.31 -5.31 -28.43
C GLY A 179 8.50 -5.39 -29.40
N LYS A 180 8.42 -4.72 -30.55
CA LYS A 180 9.55 -4.67 -31.50
C LYS A 180 10.77 -3.99 -30.91
N LYS A 181 10.58 -2.90 -30.15
CA LYS A 181 11.67 -2.17 -29.48
C LYS A 181 12.35 -3.03 -28.40
N ALA A 182 11.56 -3.79 -27.66
CA ALA A 182 12.04 -4.72 -26.64
C ALA A 182 12.95 -5.79 -27.24
N GLN A 183 12.52 -6.43 -28.34
CA GLN A 183 13.29 -7.46 -29.04
C GLN A 183 14.57 -6.91 -29.70
N ALA A 184 14.48 -5.74 -30.34
CA ALA A 184 15.62 -5.11 -31.00
C ALA A 184 16.74 -4.71 -30.01
N ASN A 185 16.42 -4.54 -28.73
CA ASN A 185 17.36 -4.16 -27.68
C ASN A 185 17.35 -5.19 -26.55
N ALA A 186 17.48 -6.48 -26.89
CA ALA A 186 17.25 -7.58 -25.95
C ALA A 186 18.00 -7.43 -24.63
N GLU A 187 19.32 -7.23 -24.67
CA GLU A 187 20.15 -7.08 -23.46
C GLU A 187 19.67 -5.93 -22.56
N LYS A 188 19.45 -4.74 -23.15
CA LYS A 188 18.96 -3.57 -22.42
C LYS A 188 17.57 -3.84 -21.82
N THR A 189 16.68 -4.46 -22.57
CA THR A 189 15.33 -4.80 -22.11
C THR A 189 15.39 -5.72 -20.91
N LEU A 190 16.18 -6.80 -20.96
CA LEU A 190 16.31 -7.75 -19.85
C LEU A 190 16.94 -7.09 -18.61
N ALA A 191 17.94 -6.23 -18.79
CA ALA A 191 18.52 -5.45 -17.69
C ALA A 191 17.50 -4.50 -17.03
N THR A 192 16.65 -3.84 -17.83
CA THR A 192 15.56 -3.00 -17.32
C THR A 192 14.51 -3.84 -16.58
N VAL A 193 14.10 -4.98 -17.13
CA VAL A 193 13.15 -5.90 -16.46
C VAL A 193 13.68 -6.36 -15.11
N ALA A 194 14.95 -6.75 -15.04
CA ALA A 194 15.58 -7.13 -13.76
C ALA A 194 15.58 -5.98 -12.75
N THR A 195 15.81 -4.73 -13.20
CA THR A 195 15.75 -3.54 -12.34
C THR A 195 14.33 -3.28 -11.84
N LEU A 196 13.34 -3.32 -12.74
CA LEU A 196 11.93 -3.11 -12.41
C LEU A 196 11.42 -4.16 -11.41
N LYS A 197 11.74 -5.44 -11.62
CA LYS A 197 11.40 -6.52 -10.67
C LYS A 197 11.97 -6.26 -9.28
N LYS A 198 13.22 -5.79 -9.18
CA LYS A 198 13.83 -5.41 -7.89
C LYS A 198 13.13 -4.22 -7.24
N GLN A 199 12.76 -3.20 -8.02
CA GLN A 199 12.04 -2.03 -7.53
C GLN A 199 10.64 -2.40 -7.00
N VAL A 200 9.90 -3.24 -7.74
CA VAL A 200 8.59 -3.75 -7.30
C VAL A 200 8.72 -4.57 -6.01
N ALA A 201 9.69 -5.50 -5.96
CA ALA A 201 9.94 -6.29 -4.76
C ALA A 201 10.33 -5.39 -3.56
N GLN A 202 11.17 -4.38 -3.78
CA GLN A 202 11.53 -3.42 -2.73
C GLN A 202 10.32 -2.60 -2.27
N ALA A 203 9.46 -2.14 -3.19
CA ALA A 203 8.24 -1.42 -2.84
C ALA A 203 7.27 -2.28 -2.01
N GLN A 204 7.18 -3.58 -2.30
CA GLN A 204 6.40 -4.53 -1.50
C GLN A 204 6.96 -4.70 -0.09
N VAL A 205 8.29 -4.82 0.05
CA VAL A 205 8.97 -4.86 1.36
C VAL A 205 8.76 -3.56 2.13
N VAL A 206 8.84 -2.42 1.45
CA VAL A 206 8.58 -1.10 2.02
C VAL A 206 7.16 -1.08 2.59
N GLU A 207 6.13 -1.37 1.80
CA GLU A 207 4.74 -1.34 2.27
C GLU A 207 4.49 -2.31 3.43
N ALA A 208 5.01 -3.54 3.35
CA ALA A 208 4.92 -4.50 4.45
C ALA A 208 5.57 -3.98 5.74
N SER A 209 6.66 -3.21 5.62
CA SER A 209 7.35 -2.61 6.78
C SER A 209 6.50 -1.57 7.52
N PHE A 210 5.54 -0.92 6.85
CA PHE A 210 4.60 0.00 7.52
C PHE A 210 3.57 -0.72 8.37
N ALA A 211 3.30 -2.01 8.12
CA ALA A 211 2.33 -2.78 8.92
C ALA A 211 2.73 -2.85 10.40
N ALA A 212 4.04 -2.79 10.71
CA ALA A 212 4.57 -2.77 12.06
C ALA A 212 4.40 -1.43 12.80
N LEU A 213 4.06 -0.34 12.09
CA LEU A 213 3.71 0.93 12.72
C LEU A 213 2.31 0.89 13.32
N ALA A 214 2.10 1.67 14.37
CA ALA A 214 0.75 2.00 14.82
C ALA A 214 -0.07 2.57 13.65
N PRO A 215 -1.36 2.21 13.48
CA PRO A 215 -2.15 2.67 12.35
C PRO A 215 -2.17 4.20 12.18
N THR A 216 -2.19 4.94 13.30
CA THR A 216 -2.15 6.41 13.30
C THR A 216 -0.83 7.01 12.81
N ASP A 217 0.25 6.23 12.79
CA ASP A 217 1.58 6.66 12.41
C ASP A 217 1.93 6.32 10.96
N ARG A 218 1.22 5.38 10.34
CA ARG A 218 1.46 4.94 8.96
C ARG A 218 1.26 6.08 7.96
N GLY A 219 0.11 6.76 8.01
CA GLY A 219 -0.18 7.89 7.14
C GLY A 219 0.86 9.01 7.24
N PRO A 220 1.16 9.52 8.45
CA PRO A 220 2.24 10.50 8.65
C PRO A 220 3.61 10.04 8.15
N ALA A 221 3.97 8.77 8.35
CA ALA A 221 5.22 8.22 7.84
C ALA A 221 5.23 8.13 6.31
N ARG A 222 4.14 7.66 5.68
CA ARG A 222 3.99 7.62 4.21
C ARG A 222 4.08 9.02 3.62
N ALA A 223 3.40 9.99 4.23
CA ALA A 223 3.43 11.39 3.83
C ALA A 223 4.80 12.06 4.03
N GLN A 224 5.66 11.54 4.92
CA GLN A 224 7.04 11.99 5.04
C GLN A 224 7.92 11.37 3.94
N GLY A 225 7.66 10.11 3.56
CA GLY A 225 8.29 9.38 2.45
C GLY A 225 9.74 8.96 2.69
N PHE A 226 10.57 9.84 3.27
CA PHE A 226 12.01 9.64 3.47
C PHE A 226 12.43 9.90 4.92
N CYS A 227 13.59 9.38 5.31
CA CYS A 227 14.13 9.57 6.65
C CYS A 227 14.48 11.04 6.92
N ALA A 228 14.03 11.58 8.05
CA ALA A 228 14.30 12.97 8.44
C ALA A 228 15.80 13.27 8.72
N VAL A 229 16.64 12.23 8.84
CA VAL A 229 18.09 12.36 9.07
C VAL A 229 18.90 12.02 7.82
N MET A 230 18.47 11.00 7.06
CA MET A 230 19.07 10.55 5.81
C MET A 230 18.04 10.78 4.71
N THR A 231 17.96 12.01 4.20
CA THR A 231 16.85 12.49 3.37
C THR A 231 16.67 11.77 2.03
N ASP A 232 17.66 10.98 1.63
CA ASP A 232 17.63 10.18 0.40
C ASP A 232 17.23 8.72 0.65
N ASN A 233 17.05 8.31 1.91
CA ASN A 233 16.66 6.95 2.27
C ASN A 233 15.13 6.87 2.45
N PRO A 234 14.41 6.11 1.58
CA PRO A 234 12.97 5.92 1.71
C PRO A 234 12.62 5.24 3.03
N LEU A 235 11.54 5.69 3.68
CA LEU A 235 11.00 5.01 4.85
C LEU A 235 10.47 3.63 4.44
N GLY A 236 10.68 2.62 5.29
CA GLY A 236 10.34 1.22 4.98
C GLY A 236 11.46 0.44 4.28
N SER A 237 12.43 1.11 3.63
CA SER A 237 13.51 0.44 2.91
C SER A 237 14.50 -0.30 3.82
N MET A 238 14.53 0.08 5.10
CA MET A 238 15.40 -0.47 6.14
C MET A 238 14.59 -1.16 7.24
N GLY A 239 13.38 -1.64 6.90
CA GLY A 239 12.39 -2.16 7.84
C GLY A 239 11.46 -1.08 8.38
N ALA A 240 10.76 -1.40 9.47
CA ALA A 240 9.75 -0.52 10.06
C ALA A 240 10.33 0.87 10.42
N PRO A 241 9.73 1.97 9.94
CA PRO A 241 10.19 3.32 10.28
C PRO A 241 10.21 3.56 11.80
N VAL A 242 11.23 4.29 12.27
CA VAL A 242 11.35 4.64 13.68
C VAL A 242 10.76 6.01 13.92
N LYS A 243 9.68 6.07 14.71
CA LYS A 243 9.09 7.33 15.16
C LYS A 243 9.94 7.94 16.28
N VAL A 244 10.27 9.22 16.16
CA VAL A 244 10.98 10.00 17.18
C VAL A 244 10.23 11.28 17.46
N LYS A 245 9.98 11.54 18.75
CA LYS A 245 9.40 12.81 19.23
C LYS A 245 10.51 13.85 19.41
N LEU A 246 10.38 14.97 18.72
CA LEU A 246 11.30 16.11 18.73
C LEU A 246 10.49 17.36 19.11
N GLY A 247 10.56 17.77 20.37
CA GLY A 247 9.63 18.76 20.94
C GLY A 247 8.20 18.24 20.87
N ASP A 248 7.29 19.00 20.26
CA ASP A 248 5.89 18.62 20.07
C ASP A 248 5.59 17.93 18.72
N LYS A 249 6.62 17.72 17.89
CA LYS A 249 6.48 17.10 16.57
C LYS A 249 7.02 15.68 16.58
N ASN A 250 6.39 14.81 15.81
CA ASN A 250 6.92 13.48 15.51
C ASN A 250 7.57 13.50 14.13
N VAL A 251 8.73 12.86 14.01
CA VAL A 251 9.40 12.59 12.74
C VAL A 251 9.68 11.10 12.62
N PHE A 252 9.84 10.63 11.39
CA PHE A 252 10.13 9.23 11.10
C PHE A 252 11.55 9.07 10.54
N LEU A 253 12.21 8.00 10.96
CA LEU A 253 13.58 7.68 10.56
C LEU A 253 13.62 6.32 9.87
N CYS A 254 14.58 6.10 8.97
CA CYS A 254 14.74 4.83 8.28
C CYS A 254 15.11 3.69 9.23
N CYS A 255 15.87 3.96 10.31
CA CYS A 255 16.29 2.93 11.25
C CYS A 255 16.64 3.52 12.63
N ALA A 256 16.83 2.64 13.62
CA ALA A 256 17.18 3.01 14.99
C ALA A 256 18.51 3.80 15.09
N GLY A 257 19.47 3.53 14.19
CA GLY A 257 20.76 4.19 14.15
C GLY A 257 20.69 5.71 13.92
N CYS A 258 19.62 6.21 13.29
CA CYS A 258 19.45 7.65 13.07
C CYS A 258 18.97 8.41 14.33
N ARG A 259 18.51 7.71 15.38
CA ARG A 259 17.84 8.34 16.54
C ARG A 259 18.75 9.31 17.30
N ALA A 260 19.99 8.93 17.56
CA ALA A 260 20.94 9.78 18.29
C ALA A 260 21.20 11.10 17.53
N LYS A 261 21.40 11.00 16.20
CA LYS A 261 21.61 12.17 15.33
C LYS A 261 20.37 13.07 15.27
N ALA A 262 19.16 12.49 15.22
CA ALA A 262 17.92 13.26 15.26
C ALA A 262 17.77 14.06 16.56
N LEU A 263 18.06 13.45 17.71
CA LEU A 263 17.97 14.08 19.03
C LEU A 263 19.05 15.15 19.25
N ALA A 264 20.25 14.95 18.70
CA ALA A 264 21.32 15.93 18.77
C ALA A 264 21.09 17.15 17.85
N ASN A 265 20.27 17.00 16.80
CA ASN A 265 20.07 18.02 15.77
C ASN A 265 18.57 18.29 15.56
N VAL A 266 17.87 18.65 16.64
CA VAL A 266 16.40 18.78 16.67
C VAL A 266 15.88 19.71 15.58
N GLU A 267 16.34 20.96 15.55
CA GLU A 267 15.85 21.97 14.60
C GLU A 267 16.10 21.56 13.14
N GLN A 268 17.30 21.06 12.86
CA GLN A 268 17.69 20.60 11.53
C GLN A 268 16.84 19.41 11.06
N THR A 269 16.59 18.45 11.95
CA THR A 269 15.77 17.28 11.66
C THR A 269 14.31 17.66 11.42
N LEU A 270 13.78 18.60 12.21
CA LEU A 270 12.43 19.14 12.00
C LEU A 270 12.32 19.91 10.67
N ALA A 271 13.33 20.71 10.32
CA ALA A 271 13.38 21.41 9.05
C ALA A 271 13.45 20.44 7.86
N ALA A 272 14.25 19.38 7.96
CA ALA A 272 14.34 18.34 6.95
C ALA A 272 13.00 17.61 6.78
N ALA A 273 12.34 17.21 7.87
CA ALA A 273 11.03 16.56 7.80
C ALA A 273 9.97 17.49 7.16
N ALA A 274 9.96 18.78 7.51
CA ALA A 274 9.05 19.76 6.91
C ALA A 274 9.29 19.92 5.40
N GLU A 275 10.56 19.92 4.96
CA GLU A 275 10.89 19.97 3.54
C GLU A 275 10.47 18.71 2.79
N LEU A 276 10.66 17.53 3.39
CA LEU A 276 10.21 16.27 2.81
C LEU A 276 8.68 16.26 2.60
N HIS A 277 7.91 16.73 3.59
CA HIS A 277 6.46 16.86 3.44
C HIS A 277 6.06 17.83 2.31
N ARG A 278 6.77 18.96 2.16
CA ARG A 278 6.51 19.91 1.06
C ARG A 278 6.78 19.28 -0.31
N LYS A 279 7.90 18.55 -0.44
CA LYS A 279 8.25 17.84 -1.69
C LYS A 279 7.21 16.79 -2.04
N ALA A 280 6.83 15.96 -1.07
CA ALA A 280 5.80 14.93 -1.26
C ALA A 280 4.45 15.55 -1.68
N ALA A 281 4.03 16.66 -1.04
CA ALA A 281 2.81 17.37 -1.41
C ALA A 281 2.86 17.97 -2.83
N ALA A 282 4.04 18.46 -3.26
CA ALA A 282 4.22 18.99 -4.61
C ALA A 282 4.24 17.91 -5.70
N GLU A 283 4.69 16.69 -5.37
CA GLU A 283 4.65 15.55 -6.29
C GLU A 283 3.25 14.93 -6.38
N ALA A 284 2.51 14.87 -5.28
CA ALA A 284 1.14 14.35 -5.25
C ALA A 284 0.11 15.24 -6.00
N GLY A 285 0.46 16.50 -6.30
CA GLY A 285 -0.36 17.42 -7.06
C GLY A 285 -0.03 17.51 -8.57
N LYS A 286 0.88 16.67 -9.07
CA LYS A 286 1.21 16.55 -10.50
C LYS A 286 0.45 15.38 -11.13
#